data_AF-A0A7X4F678-F1
#
_entry.id   AF-A0A7X4F678-F1
#
_cell.length_a   1.000
_cell.length_b   1.000
_cell.length_c   1.000
_cell.angle_alpha   90.00
_cell.angle_beta   90.00
_cell.angle_gamma   90.00
#
_symmetry.space_group_name_H-M   'P 1'
#
loop_
_entity.id
_entity.type
_entity.pdbx_description
1 polymer ?
#
loop_
_entity_poly.entity_id
_entity_poly.type
_entity_poly.pdbx_seq_one_letter_code
_entity_poly.pdbx_strand_id
1 'polypeptide(L)'
;SWILMMPGVHGLDFCRYLRRRGFTTPILIVSAKDSETDRVVGLEAGADDYLVKPFGMRKPVARCRVLLRGSSRTAANQPAVEVLKHGELALYSEE
;
A
#
# COMPACT_ATOMS: atom_id res chain seq x y z
N SER A 1 -7.96 25.91 -4.83
CA SER A 1 -7.23 25.62 -3.58
C SER A 1 -8.02 24.60 -2.78
N TRP A 2 -7.84 23.31 -3.04
CA TRP A 2 -8.48 22.22 -2.28
C TRP A 2 -7.47 21.07 -2.19
N ILE A 3 -6.46 21.25 -1.35
CA ILE A 3 -5.64 20.12 -0.91
C ILE A 3 -6.42 19.50 0.24
N LEU A 4 -6.88 18.28 -0.01
CA LEU A 4 -7.47 17.37 0.94
C LEU A 4 -6.54 17.23 2.16
N MET A 5 -6.72 18.06 3.18
CA MET A 5 -6.48 17.61 4.54
C MET A 5 -7.67 16.71 4.86
N MET A 6 -7.43 15.43 5.15
CA MET A 6 -8.49 14.62 5.76
C MET A 6 -8.88 15.30 7.07
N PRO A 7 -10.16 15.65 7.28
CA PRO A 7 -10.58 16.22 8.56
C PRO A 7 -10.33 15.17 9.65
N GLY A 8 -9.43 15.51 10.58
CA GLY A 8 -9.19 14.75 11.81
C GLY A 8 -8.06 13.72 11.79
N VAL A 9 -7.42 13.40 10.65
CA VAL A 9 -6.30 12.44 10.61
C VAL A 9 -5.22 12.89 9.63
N HIS A 10 -4.00 13.13 10.12
CA HIS A 10 -2.86 13.39 9.24
C HIS A 10 -2.58 12.15 8.38
N GLY A 11 -2.33 12.33 7.07
CA GLY A 11 -2.14 11.20 6.14
C GLY A 11 -1.04 10.21 6.54
N LEU A 12 -0.03 10.68 7.27
CA LEU A 12 1.03 9.84 7.83
C LEU A 12 0.54 8.98 9.01
N ASP A 13 -0.30 9.53 9.88
CA ASP A 13 -0.87 8.79 11.01
C ASP A 13 -1.83 7.71 10.53
N PHE A 14 -2.55 7.99 9.45
CA PHE A 14 -3.36 6.98 8.76
C PHE A 14 -2.48 5.87 8.17
N CYS A 15 -1.36 6.23 7.54
CA CYS A 15 -0.38 5.27 7.00
C CYS A 15 0.12 4.33 8.12
N ARG A 16 0.56 4.90 9.24
CA ARG A 16 1.00 4.15 10.43
C ARG A 16 -0.12 3.29 11.00
N TYR A 17 -1.34 3.79 11.04
CA TYR A 17 -2.51 3.06 11.52
C TYR A 17 -2.80 1.83 10.65
N LEU A 18 -2.78 1.97 9.32
CA LEU A 18 -2.98 0.85 8.40
C LEU A 18 -1.90 -0.22 8.59
N ARG A 19 -0.62 0.18 8.68
CA ARG A 19 0.47 -0.78 8.92
C ARG A 19 0.36 -1.47 10.27
N ARG A 20 0.02 -0.76 11.34
CA ARG A 20 -0.22 -1.37 12.66
C ARG A 20 -1.37 -2.38 12.67
N ARG A 21 -2.34 -2.24 11.75
CA ARG A 21 -3.43 -3.20 11.56
C ARG A 21 -3.09 -4.36 10.61
N GLY A 22 -1.84 -4.47 10.15
CA GLY A 22 -1.39 -5.56 9.29
C GLY A 22 -1.83 -5.42 7.82
N PHE A 23 -2.33 -4.25 7.39
CA PHE A 23 -2.65 -4.03 5.99
C PHE A 23 -1.37 -4.03 5.15
N THR A 24 -1.30 -4.93 4.16
CA THR A 24 -0.15 -5.10 3.24
C THR A 24 -0.38 -4.45 1.88
N THR A 25 -1.56 -3.87 1.63
CA THR A 25 -1.85 -3.13 0.40
C THR A 25 -0.83 -2.00 0.19
N PRO A 26 -0.28 -1.82 -1.03
CA PRO A 26 0.67 -0.73 -1.27
C PRO A 26 0.08 0.65 -1.01
N ILE A 27 0.89 1.51 -0.41
CA ILE A 27 0.55 2.90 -0.12
C ILE A 27 1.52 3.79 -0.89
N LEU A 28 0.96 4.57 -1.83
CA LEU A 28 1.66 5.65 -2.53
C LEU A 28 1.24 6.99 -1.93
N ILE A 29 2.16 7.72 -1.32
CA ILE A 29 1.92 9.09 -0.85
C ILE A 29 2.03 10.05 -2.04
N VAL A 30 1.07 10.97 -2.17
CA VAL A 30 1.05 11.95 -3.25
C VAL A 30 0.92 13.37 -2.69
N SER A 31 2.01 14.11 -2.68
CA SER A 31 2.13 15.38 -1.93
C SER A 31 2.68 16.52 -2.80
N ALA A 32 2.40 17.77 -2.43
CA ALA A 32 3.08 18.93 -3.01
C ALA A 32 4.42 19.23 -2.30
N LYS A 33 4.65 18.62 -1.13
CA LYS A 33 5.92 18.76 -0.40
C LYS A 33 6.99 17.89 -1.05
N ASP A 34 8.13 18.47 -1.34
CA ASP A 34 9.18 17.86 -2.17
C ASP A 34 10.52 17.68 -1.48
N SER A 35 10.62 18.10 -0.21
CA SER A 35 11.82 17.96 0.60
C SER A 35 12.20 16.50 0.79
N GLU A 36 13.50 16.24 0.96
CA GLU A 36 14.00 14.91 1.29
C GLU A 36 13.40 14.41 2.62
N THR A 37 13.33 15.29 3.62
CA THR A 37 12.73 15.00 4.92
C THR A 37 11.28 14.52 4.79
N ASP A 38 10.45 15.17 3.97
CA ASP A 38 9.06 14.75 3.77
C ASP A 38 8.95 13.36 3.12
N ARG A 39 9.88 13.02 2.21
CA ARG A 39 9.93 11.69 1.59
C ARG A 39 10.33 10.63 2.59
N VAL A 40 11.39 10.87 3.36
CA VAL A 40 11.88 9.95 4.40
C VAL A 40 10.77 9.69 5.42
N VAL A 41 10.16 10.75 5.96
CA VAL A 41 9.06 10.62 6.93
C VAL A 41 7.87 9.85 6.34
N GLY A 42 7.55 10.05 5.07
CA GLY A 42 6.50 9.31 4.38
C GLY A 42 6.77 7.80 4.31
N LEU A 43 8.01 7.43 3.97
CA LEU A 43 8.44 6.03 3.87
C LEU A 43 8.53 5.37 5.26
N GLU A 44 9.09 6.06 6.25
CA GLU A 44 9.15 5.58 7.64
C GLU A 44 7.76 5.41 8.27
N ALA A 45 6.77 6.20 7.84
CA ALA A 45 5.37 6.01 8.23
C ALA A 45 4.73 4.75 7.63
N GLY A 46 5.43 4.06 6.72
CA GLY A 46 5.01 2.80 6.11
C GLY A 46 4.51 2.92 4.67
N ALA A 47 4.72 4.05 3.99
CA ALA A 47 4.46 4.14 2.56
C ALA A 47 5.48 3.35 1.75
N ASP A 48 5.06 2.75 0.65
CA ASP A 48 5.93 2.02 -0.26
C ASP A 48 6.58 2.95 -1.30
N ASP A 49 5.97 4.11 -1.55
CA ASP A 49 6.48 5.10 -2.49
C ASP A 49 5.95 6.51 -2.17
N TYR A 50 6.65 7.53 -2.65
CA TYR A 50 6.32 8.94 -2.48
C TYR A 50 6.43 9.70 -3.81
N LEU A 51 5.35 10.39 -4.20
CA LEU A 51 5.26 11.15 -5.45
C LEU A 51 4.95 12.63 -5.21
N VAL A 52 5.87 13.48 -5.66
CA VAL A 52 5.76 14.94 -5.61
C VAL A 52 4.93 15.47 -6.78
N LYS A 53 3.93 16.31 -6.47
CA LYS A 53 3.17 17.12 -7.43
C LYS A 53 3.93 18.41 -7.78
N PRO A 54 3.79 18.93 -9.00
CA PRO A 54 2.92 18.45 -10.08
C PRO A 54 3.52 17.30 -10.90
N PHE A 55 2.66 16.46 -11.48
CA PHE A 55 3.05 15.38 -12.39
C PHE A 55 2.01 15.15 -13.49
N GLY A 56 2.46 14.63 -14.63
CA GLY A 56 1.56 14.09 -15.66
C GLY A 56 1.09 12.67 -15.35
N MET A 57 -0.02 12.23 -15.96
CA MET A 57 -0.69 10.95 -15.68
C MET A 57 0.18 9.70 -15.84
N ARG A 58 1.21 9.74 -16.68
CA ARG A 58 2.11 8.59 -16.88
C ARG A 58 2.90 8.22 -15.61
N LYS A 59 3.31 9.21 -14.80
CA LYS A 59 4.12 8.99 -13.59
C LYS A 59 3.39 8.17 -12.51
N PRO A 60 2.19 8.56 -12.02
CA PRO A 60 1.47 7.78 -11.02
C PRO A 60 1.09 6.40 -11.53
N VAL A 61 0.67 6.27 -12.80
CA VAL A 61 0.33 4.96 -13.40
C VAL A 61 1.52 4.01 -13.40
N ALA A 62 2.71 4.48 -13.77
CA ALA A 62 3.92 3.66 -13.76
C ALA A 62 4.28 3.20 -12.33
N ARG A 63 4.22 4.10 -11.35
CA ARG A 63 4.49 3.77 -9.94
C ARG A 63 3.48 2.78 -9.38
N CYS A 64 2.19 2.97 -9.62
CA CYS A 64 1.16 2.00 -9.23
C CYS A 64 1.41 0.61 -9.84
N ARG A 65 1.80 0.53 -11.12
CA ARG A 65 2.14 -0.76 -11.75
C ARG A 65 3.33 -1.44 -11.09
N VAL A 66 4.37 -0.69 -10.71
CA VAL A 66 5.53 -1.23 -10.00
C VAL A 66 5.12 -1.75 -8.61
N LEU A 67 4.36 -0.96 -7.85
CA LEU A 67 3.88 -1.33 -6.53
C LEU A 67 3.04 -2.61 -6.54
N LEU A 68 2.06 -2.69 -7.44
CA LEU A 68 1.17 -3.86 -7.56
C LEU A 68 1.93 -5.13 -7.99
N ARG A 69 2.95 -5.00 -8.85
CA ARG A 69 3.82 -6.13 -9.21
C ARG A 69 4.63 -6.65 -8.02
N GLY A 70 5.12 -5.75 -7.17
CA GLY A 70 5.83 -6.10 -5.94
C GLY A 70 4.94 -6.88 -4.97
N SER A 71 3.71 -6.41 -4.74
CA SER A 71 2.75 -7.08 -3.85
C SER A 71 2.33 -8.46 -4.33
N SER A 72 2.19 -8.65 -5.65
CA SER A 72 1.88 -9.97 -6.22
C SER A 72 2.98 -10.99 -5.94
N ARG A 73 4.25 -10.57 -5.84
CA ARG A 73 5.35 -11.48 -5.48
C ARG A 73 5.32 -11.84 -3.99
N THR A 74 4.90 -10.92 -3.14
CA THR A 74 4.71 -11.20 -1.70
C THR A 74 3.50 -12.10 -1.46
N ALA A 75 2.40 -11.91 -2.20
CA ALA A 75 1.21 -12.77 -2.15
C ALA A 75 1.47 -14.19 -2.69
N ALA A 76 2.34 -14.34 -3.70
CA ALA A 76 2.79 -15.65 -4.19
C ALA A 76 3.65 -16.42 -3.17
N ASN A 77 4.06 -15.77 -2.07
CA ASN A 77 4.81 -16.37 -0.98
C ASN A 77 3.96 -16.61 0.28
N GLN A 78 2.65 -16.36 0.20
CA GLN A 78 1.70 -16.96 1.14
C GLN A 78 1.51 -18.42 0.73
N PRO A 79 1.68 -19.40 1.64
CA PRO A 79 1.33 -20.77 1.31
C PRO A 79 -0.12 -20.75 0.83
N ALA A 80 -0.35 -21.21 -0.39
CA ALA A 80 -1.70 -21.45 -0.86
C ALA A 80 -2.31 -22.44 0.12
N VAL A 81 -3.31 -22.01 0.91
CA VAL A 81 -4.08 -22.92 1.76
C VAL A 81 -4.61 -24.00 0.82
N GLU A 82 -4.07 -25.20 0.96
CA GLU A 82 -4.40 -26.31 0.08
C GLU A 82 -5.81 -26.78 0.45
N VAL A 83 -6.80 -26.25 -0.26
CA VAL A 83 -8.19 -26.64 -0.06
C VAL A 83 -8.44 -27.93 -0.83
N LEU A 84 -8.47 -29.04 -0.11
CA LEU A 84 -8.89 -30.33 -0.66
C LEU A 84 -10.41 -30.34 -0.78
N LYS A 85 -10.91 -30.53 -2.00
CA LYS A 85 -12.35 -30.59 -2.30
C LYS A 85 -12.78 -32.01 -2.68
N HIS A 86 -13.86 -32.50 -2.07
CA HIS A 86 -14.52 -33.74 -2.45
C HIS A 86 -16.04 -33.56 -2.37
N GLY A 87 -16.71 -33.52 -3.53
CA GLY A 87 -18.13 -33.17 -3.60
C GLY A 87 -18.40 -31.75 -3.07
N GLU A 88 -19.40 -31.60 -2.22
CA GLU A 88 -19.75 -30.32 -1.55
C GLU A 88 -18.89 -30.04 -0.30
N LEU A 89 -17.97 -30.94 0.08
CA LEU A 89 -17.07 -30.73 1.21
C LEU A 89 -15.78 -30.03 0.78
N ALA A 90 -15.43 -28.98 1.53
CA ALA A 90 -14.12 -28.34 1.51
C ALA A 90 -13.46 -28.50 2.89
N LEU A 91 -12.25 -29.07 2.90
CA LEU A 91 -11.40 -29.13 4.07
C LEU A 91 -10.35 -28.02 3.99
N TYR A 92 -10.28 -27.22 5.05
CA TYR A 92 -9.23 -26.23 5.24
C TYR A 92 -8.18 -26.87 6.16
N SER A 93 -6.95 -27.00 5.69
CA SER A 93 -5.83 -27.32 6.58
C SER A 93 -5.55 -26.07 7.41
N GLU A 94 -6.00 -26.05 8.67
CA GLU A 94 -5.65 -24.98 9.60
C GLU A 94 -4.20 -25.12 10.09
N GLU A 95 -3.56 -23.98 10.38
CA GLU A 95 -2.39 -23.88 11.27
C GLU A 95 -2.84 -23.90 12.73
#